data_AF-A0A539ELF7-F1
#
_entry.id   AF-A0A539ELF7-F1
#
_cell.length_a   1.000
_cell.length_b   1.000
_cell.length_c   1.000
_cell.angle_alpha   90.00
_cell.angle_beta   90.00
_cell.angle_gamma   90.00
#
_symmetry.space_group_name_H-M   'P 1'
#
loop_
_entity.id
_entity.type
_entity.pdbx_description
1 polymer ?
#
loop_
_entity_poly.entity_id
_entity_poly.type
_entity_poly.pdbx_seq_one_letter_code
_entity_poly.pdbx_strand_id
1 'polypeptide(L)'
;APTLPANAALPSAAPSLSVPLAAQVIAKVVAEDPAAKAELLASFEAAPFRAALGDVGRSEDYLAERLGEAFVPYFETYAKEVGHPDAEAGLRFLLSEEPSAVETRRGLGRLLRSGSARSESWTYIFRDSALWQKHLETYLDGRVAEKAARGDRTLKVKSVGAAYGAEPYTLAILTEAALKRAGEDPKAWDVRIDAADMSLMSLQGPG
;
A
#
# COMPACT_ATOMS: atom_id res chain seq x y z
N ALA A 1 15.74 12.31 33.62
CA ALA A 1 15.14 12.18 32.27
C ALA A 1 14.42 10.84 32.21
N PRO A 2 13.15 10.77 31.79
CA PRO A 2 12.47 9.49 31.67
C PRO A 2 13.04 8.74 30.45
N THR A 3 13.54 7.54 30.69
CA THR A 3 13.99 6.59 29.67
C THR A 3 12.76 6.03 28.94
N LEU A 4 12.76 6.16 27.61
CA LEU A 4 11.78 5.49 26.75
C LEU A 4 11.90 3.96 26.93
N PRO A 5 10.78 3.21 26.97
CA PRO A 5 10.83 1.77 27.01
C PRO A 5 11.49 1.24 25.74
N ALA A 6 12.38 0.25 25.90
CA ALA A 6 12.99 -0.47 24.80
C ALA A 6 11.89 -1.00 23.87
N ASN A 7 12.04 -0.75 22.56
CA ASN A 7 11.16 -1.30 21.53
C ASN A 7 11.04 -2.81 21.77
N ALA A 8 9.87 -3.25 22.22
CA ALA A 8 9.53 -4.66 22.20
C ALA A 8 9.53 -5.08 20.73
N ALA A 9 10.50 -5.92 20.35
CA ALA A 9 10.52 -6.52 19.04
C ALA A 9 9.16 -7.19 18.81
N LEU A 10 8.46 -6.76 17.76
CA LEU A 10 7.26 -7.45 17.29
C LEU A 10 7.63 -8.92 17.06
N PRO A 11 6.76 -9.87 17.42
CA PRO A 11 7.02 -11.28 17.17
C PRO A 11 7.27 -11.45 15.67
N SER A 12 8.50 -11.81 15.31
CA SER A 12 8.84 -12.26 13.98
C SER A 12 8.06 -13.54 13.73
N ALA A 13 6.95 -13.42 12.99
CA ALA A 13 6.26 -14.58 12.46
C ALA A 13 7.27 -15.36 11.61
N ALA A 14 7.31 -16.68 11.77
CA ALA A 14 8.08 -17.54 10.88
C ALA A 14 7.73 -17.18 9.42
N PRO A 15 8.72 -17.05 8.51
CA PRO A 15 8.44 -16.65 7.14
C PRO A 15 7.45 -17.65 6.55
N SER A 16 6.27 -17.16 6.15
CA SER A 16 5.27 -18.03 5.55
C SER A 16 5.84 -18.59 4.25
N LEU A 17 5.71 -19.91 4.05
CA LEU A 17 6.09 -20.57 2.79
C LEU A 17 5.32 -20.03 1.57
N SER A 18 4.29 -19.21 1.81
CA SER A 18 3.48 -18.55 0.79
C SER A 18 4.20 -17.44 0.04
N VAL A 19 5.15 -16.70 0.64
CA VAL A 19 5.85 -15.59 -0.08
C VAL A 19 6.72 -16.12 -1.23
N PRO A 20 7.61 -17.13 -1.02
CA PRO A 20 8.42 -17.67 -2.11
C PRO A 20 7.59 -18.34 -3.22
N LEU A 21 6.46 -18.96 -2.88
CA LEU A 21 5.56 -19.59 -3.85
C LEU A 21 4.74 -18.55 -4.62
N ALA A 22 4.27 -17.50 -3.96
CA ALA A 22 3.58 -16.38 -4.60
C ALA A 22 4.48 -15.67 -5.60
N ALA A 23 5.75 -15.44 -5.25
CA ALA A 23 6.74 -14.88 -6.18
C ALA A 23 6.93 -15.77 -7.42
N GLN A 24 6.97 -17.09 -7.25
CA GLN A 24 7.03 -18.03 -8.38
C GLN A 24 5.78 -17.97 -9.26
N VAL A 25 4.58 -17.81 -8.68
CA VAL A 25 3.33 -17.65 -9.44
C VAL A 25 3.39 -16.38 -10.27
N ILE A 26 3.81 -15.24 -9.69
CA ILE A 26 3.97 -13.99 -10.43
C ILE A 26 5.02 -14.14 -11.54
N ALA A 27 6.18 -14.72 -11.25
CA ALA A 27 7.21 -14.96 -12.24
C ALA A 27 6.67 -15.80 -13.42
N LYS A 28 5.87 -16.83 -13.13
CA LYS A 28 5.23 -17.68 -14.16
C LYS A 28 4.21 -16.89 -14.98
N VAL A 29 3.38 -16.06 -14.36
CA VAL A 29 2.43 -15.18 -15.08
C VAL A 29 3.16 -14.22 -16.01
N VAL A 30 4.22 -13.57 -15.53
CA VAL A 30 5.05 -12.64 -16.31
C VAL A 30 5.77 -13.35 -17.47
N ALA A 31 6.20 -14.60 -17.26
CA ALA A 31 6.79 -15.42 -18.32
C ALA A 31 5.77 -15.85 -19.39
N GLU A 32 4.53 -16.13 -18.99
CA GLU A 32 3.44 -16.55 -19.88
C GLU A 32 2.75 -15.36 -20.59
N ASP A 33 2.92 -14.14 -20.09
CA ASP A 33 2.32 -12.92 -20.64
C ASP A 33 3.39 -11.83 -20.91
N PRO A 34 4.05 -11.86 -22.09
CA PRO A 34 5.08 -10.90 -22.45
C PRO A 34 4.61 -9.43 -22.46
N ALA A 35 3.32 -9.20 -22.71
CA ALA A 35 2.76 -7.85 -22.68
C ALA A 35 2.68 -7.34 -21.24
N ALA A 36 2.21 -8.17 -20.29
CA ALA A 36 2.21 -7.83 -18.86
C ALA A 36 3.64 -7.56 -18.36
N LYS A 37 4.60 -8.39 -18.78
CA LYS A 37 6.02 -8.18 -18.49
C LYS A 37 6.51 -6.82 -18.95
N ALA A 38 6.31 -6.49 -20.23
CA ALA A 38 6.79 -5.24 -20.81
C ALA A 38 6.17 -4.03 -20.09
N GLU A 39 4.88 -4.08 -19.79
CA GLU A 39 4.18 -2.99 -19.11
C GLU A 39 4.64 -2.79 -17.67
N LEU A 40 4.83 -3.87 -16.91
CA LEU A 40 5.33 -3.81 -15.54
C LEU A 40 6.74 -3.24 -15.49
N LEU A 41 7.63 -3.70 -16.38
CA LEU A 41 8.99 -3.19 -16.46
C LEU A 41 9.04 -1.73 -16.89
N ALA A 42 8.27 -1.34 -17.90
CA ALA A 42 8.20 0.06 -18.32
C ALA A 42 7.71 0.97 -17.17
N SER A 43 6.67 0.55 -16.43
CA SER A 43 6.19 1.28 -15.26
C SER A 43 7.22 1.34 -14.13
N PHE A 44 7.95 0.24 -13.88
CA PHE A 44 8.98 0.18 -12.86
C PHE A 44 10.18 1.08 -13.19
N GLU A 45 10.62 1.11 -14.45
CA GLU A 45 11.74 1.97 -14.85
C GLU A 45 11.34 3.45 -14.94
N ALA A 46 10.08 3.75 -15.27
CA ALA A 46 9.54 5.11 -15.28
C ALA A 46 9.22 5.65 -13.87
N ALA A 47 9.39 4.83 -12.82
CA ALA A 47 9.12 5.22 -11.44
C ALA A 47 9.99 6.40 -10.98
N PRO A 48 9.43 7.47 -10.39
CA PRO A 48 10.21 8.59 -9.84
C PRO A 48 11.21 8.19 -8.74
N PHE A 49 11.02 7.06 -8.07
CA PHE A 49 11.97 6.53 -7.08
C PHE A 49 12.88 5.42 -7.62
N ARG A 50 12.83 5.09 -8.92
CA ARG A 50 13.66 4.02 -9.50
C ARG A 50 15.14 4.17 -9.14
N ALA A 51 15.64 5.41 -9.17
CA ALA A 51 17.02 5.73 -8.80
C ALA A 51 17.32 5.52 -7.31
N ALA A 52 16.33 5.71 -6.42
CA ALA A 52 16.49 5.55 -4.98
C ALA A 52 16.56 4.08 -4.55
N LEU A 53 16.02 3.16 -5.34
CA LEU A 53 16.11 1.71 -5.08
C LEU A 53 17.52 1.13 -5.33
N GLY A 54 18.41 1.89 -5.98
CA GLY A 54 19.76 1.42 -6.31
C GLY A 54 19.77 0.26 -7.30
N ASP A 55 20.77 -0.61 -7.17
CA ASP A 55 20.86 -1.85 -7.92
C ASP A 55 19.96 -2.91 -7.26
N VAL A 56 18.89 -3.28 -7.96
CA VAL A 56 17.93 -4.31 -7.55
C VAL A 56 18.22 -5.65 -8.23
N GLY A 57 19.35 -5.77 -8.93
CA GLY A 57 19.64 -6.90 -9.79
C GLY A 57 18.70 -6.92 -11.00
N ARG A 58 18.05 -8.07 -11.24
CA ARG A 58 17.09 -8.21 -12.32
C ARG A 58 15.74 -7.64 -11.89
N SER A 59 15.29 -6.56 -12.53
CA SER A 59 14.00 -5.91 -12.26
C SER A 59 12.82 -6.89 -12.28
N GLU A 60 12.89 -7.95 -13.08
CA GLU A 60 11.86 -8.99 -13.15
C GLU A 60 11.77 -9.82 -11.86
N ASP A 61 12.92 -10.21 -11.32
CA ASP A 61 12.99 -11.03 -10.11
C ASP A 61 12.55 -10.17 -8.91
N TYR A 62 13.00 -8.90 -8.87
CA TYR A 62 12.56 -7.92 -7.89
C TYR A 62 11.04 -7.71 -7.93
N LEU A 63 10.47 -7.48 -9.11
CA LEU A 63 9.03 -7.29 -9.25
C LEU A 63 8.23 -8.54 -8.90
N ALA A 64 8.72 -9.73 -9.26
CA ALA A 64 8.07 -10.99 -8.92
C ALA A 64 8.03 -11.21 -7.40
N GLU A 65 9.13 -10.93 -6.69
CA GLU A 65 9.19 -11.02 -5.24
C GLU A 65 8.21 -10.03 -4.58
N ARG A 66 8.26 -8.76 -4.98
CA ARG A 66 7.47 -7.68 -4.40
C ARG A 66 5.97 -7.83 -4.65
N LEU A 67 5.60 -8.19 -5.88
CA LEU A 67 4.21 -8.50 -6.21
C LEU A 67 3.78 -9.83 -5.56
N GLY A 68 4.66 -10.82 -5.48
CA GLY A 68 4.38 -12.07 -4.79
C GLY A 68 3.97 -11.84 -3.34
N GLU A 69 4.77 -11.05 -2.60
CA GLU A 69 4.46 -10.62 -1.24
C GLU A 69 3.12 -9.87 -1.17
N ALA A 70 2.89 -8.91 -2.06
CA ALA A 70 1.66 -8.11 -2.08
C ALA A 70 0.39 -8.94 -2.39
N PHE A 71 0.52 -10.01 -3.18
CA PHE A 71 -0.60 -10.84 -3.61
C PHE A 71 -0.88 -12.03 -2.68
N VAL A 72 -0.11 -12.25 -1.61
CA VAL A 72 -0.38 -13.36 -0.66
C VAL A 72 -1.83 -13.38 -0.16
N PRO A 73 -2.45 -12.27 0.29
CA PRO A 73 -3.85 -12.29 0.75
C PRO A 73 -4.85 -12.62 -0.37
N TYR A 74 -4.54 -12.23 -1.61
CA TYR A 74 -5.34 -12.58 -2.78
C TYR A 74 -5.29 -14.10 -3.01
N PHE A 75 -4.10 -14.69 -2.95
CA PHE A 75 -3.93 -16.14 -3.13
C PHE A 75 -4.55 -16.97 -2.00
N GLU A 76 -4.50 -16.48 -0.75
CA GLU A 76 -5.21 -17.10 0.38
C GLU A 76 -6.74 -17.11 0.16
N THR A 77 -7.28 -15.98 -0.32
CA THR A 77 -8.71 -15.86 -0.64
C THR A 77 -9.09 -16.79 -1.78
N TYR A 78 -8.31 -16.77 -2.87
CA TYR A 78 -8.50 -17.66 -4.02
C TYR A 78 -8.50 -19.15 -3.60
N ALA A 79 -7.51 -19.57 -2.81
CA ALA A 79 -7.40 -20.95 -2.36
C ALA A 79 -8.67 -21.39 -1.61
N LYS A 80 -9.21 -20.54 -0.74
CA LYS A 80 -10.45 -20.80 -0.01
C LYS A 80 -11.68 -20.87 -0.92
N GLU A 81 -11.80 -19.96 -1.89
CA GLU A 81 -12.94 -19.91 -2.81
C GLU A 81 -12.99 -21.11 -3.76
N VAL A 82 -11.83 -21.60 -4.19
CA VAL A 82 -11.71 -22.77 -5.09
C VAL A 82 -11.66 -24.09 -4.33
N GLY A 83 -11.69 -24.06 -2.99
CA GLY A 83 -11.76 -25.25 -2.14
C GLY A 83 -10.43 -25.98 -1.95
N HIS A 84 -9.30 -25.29 -2.11
CA HIS A 84 -8.00 -25.82 -1.72
C HIS A 84 -7.86 -25.87 -0.19
N PRO A 85 -7.10 -26.85 0.35
CA PRO A 85 -6.99 -27.04 1.80
C PRO A 85 -6.27 -25.87 2.51
N ASP A 86 -5.35 -25.21 1.81
CA ASP A 86 -4.61 -24.05 2.29
C ASP A 86 -4.06 -23.22 1.10
N ALA A 87 -3.45 -22.08 1.42
CA ALA A 87 -2.88 -21.16 0.44
C ALA A 87 -1.68 -21.77 -0.33
N GLU A 88 -0.90 -22.63 0.32
CA GLU A 88 0.23 -23.31 -0.33
C GLU A 88 -0.26 -24.25 -1.43
N ALA A 89 -1.30 -25.05 -1.16
CA ALA A 89 -1.93 -25.93 -2.14
C ALA A 89 -2.52 -25.14 -3.31
N GLY A 90 -3.15 -23.99 -3.04
CA GLY A 90 -3.65 -23.08 -4.08
C GLY A 90 -2.53 -22.50 -4.95
N LEU A 91 -1.43 -22.05 -4.34
CA LEU A 91 -0.26 -21.55 -5.05
C LEU A 91 0.42 -22.65 -5.91
N ARG A 92 0.57 -23.86 -5.38
CA ARG A 92 1.10 -25.02 -6.13
C ARG A 92 0.19 -25.39 -7.29
N PHE A 93 -1.13 -25.33 -7.10
CA PHE A 93 -2.09 -25.50 -8.19
C PHE A 93 -1.90 -24.42 -9.27
N LEU A 94 -1.76 -23.15 -8.88
CA LEU A 94 -1.46 -22.06 -9.80
C LEU A 94 -0.09 -22.19 -10.48
N LEU A 95 0.84 -23.00 -9.99
CA LEU A 95 2.10 -23.32 -10.67
C LEU A 95 1.98 -24.52 -11.63
N SER A 96 0.89 -25.27 -11.58
CA SER A 96 0.67 -26.44 -12.43
C SER A 96 0.31 -26.06 -13.88
N GLU A 97 0.33 -27.06 -14.76
CA GLU A 97 -0.08 -26.94 -16.16
C GLU A 97 -1.56 -27.32 -16.38
N GLU A 98 -2.35 -27.46 -15.30
CA GLU A 98 -3.79 -27.69 -15.40
C GLU A 98 -4.46 -26.54 -16.17
N PRO A 99 -5.37 -26.82 -17.13
CA PRO A 99 -5.97 -25.78 -17.97
C PRO A 99 -6.64 -24.63 -17.19
N SER A 100 -7.28 -24.93 -16.06
CA SER A 100 -7.91 -23.95 -15.17
C SER A 100 -6.89 -23.10 -14.41
N ALA A 101 -5.74 -23.66 -14.04
CA ALA A 101 -4.63 -22.90 -13.47
C ALA A 101 -4.03 -21.93 -14.50
N VAL A 102 -3.81 -22.41 -15.73
CA VAL A 102 -3.33 -21.58 -16.86
C VAL A 102 -4.30 -20.42 -17.13
N GLU A 103 -5.61 -20.67 -17.18
CA GLU A 103 -6.58 -19.60 -17.44
C GLU A 103 -6.63 -18.59 -16.28
N THR A 104 -6.50 -19.06 -15.04
CA THR A 104 -6.42 -18.18 -13.87
C THR A 104 -5.18 -17.28 -13.95
N ARG A 105 -4.02 -17.84 -14.30
CA ARG A 105 -2.78 -17.07 -14.53
C ARG A 105 -2.92 -16.05 -15.66
N ARG A 106 -3.60 -16.41 -16.76
CA ARG A 106 -3.91 -15.44 -17.83
C ARG A 106 -4.81 -14.31 -17.34
N GLY A 107 -5.78 -14.62 -16.48
CA GLY A 107 -6.60 -13.61 -15.79
C GLY A 107 -5.75 -12.65 -14.95
N LEU A 108 -4.79 -13.19 -14.20
CA LEU A 108 -3.85 -12.40 -13.42
C LEU A 108 -2.92 -11.55 -14.31
N GLY A 109 -2.45 -12.09 -15.44
CA GLY A 109 -1.71 -11.32 -16.45
C GLY A 109 -2.51 -10.13 -17.00
N ARG A 110 -3.81 -10.34 -17.30
CA ARG A 110 -4.74 -9.27 -17.69
C ARG A 110 -4.87 -8.21 -16.59
N LEU A 111 -4.98 -8.62 -15.33
CA LEU A 111 -5.08 -7.73 -14.16
C LEU A 111 -3.82 -6.87 -13.97
N LEU A 112 -2.64 -7.46 -14.19
CA LEU A 112 -1.35 -6.78 -14.13
C LEU A 112 -1.23 -5.70 -15.21
N ARG A 113 -1.75 -5.97 -16.42
CA ARG A 113 -1.82 -4.99 -17.53
C ARG A 113 -2.86 -3.90 -17.33
N SER A 114 -4.06 -4.24 -16.83
CA SER A 114 -5.18 -3.29 -16.73
C SER A 114 -4.95 -2.17 -15.73
N GLY A 115 -3.82 -2.16 -15.04
CA GLY A 115 -3.58 -1.25 -13.94
C GLY A 115 -4.47 -1.53 -12.73
N SER A 116 -5.16 -2.67 -12.67
CA SER A 116 -6.00 -3.01 -11.50
C SER A 116 -5.18 -3.69 -10.40
N ALA A 117 -4.06 -4.33 -10.77
CA ALA A 117 -2.95 -4.61 -9.86
C ALA A 117 -2.08 -3.36 -9.59
N ARG A 118 -2.25 -2.31 -10.40
CA ARG A 118 -1.75 -0.97 -10.14
C ARG A 118 -2.86 -0.18 -9.42
N SER A 119 -3.16 -0.51 -8.16
CA SER A 119 -3.41 0.64 -7.29
C SER A 119 -2.15 1.49 -7.46
N GLU A 120 -2.20 2.58 -8.21
CA GLU A 120 -1.05 3.44 -8.41
C GLU A 120 -0.64 3.90 -7.02
N SER A 121 0.29 3.16 -6.41
CA SER A 121 0.86 3.48 -5.11
C SER A 121 1.60 4.81 -5.16
N TRP A 122 1.67 5.44 -6.34
CA TRP A 122 2.12 6.81 -6.59
C TRP A 122 1.19 7.82 -5.92
N THR A 123 1.41 8.02 -4.63
CA THR A 123 0.96 9.22 -3.92
C THR A 123 2.16 10.14 -3.76
N TYR A 124 1.97 11.44 -3.98
CA TYR A 124 2.95 12.47 -3.66
C TYR A 124 2.26 13.53 -2.82
N ILE A 125 3.04 14.27 -2.03
CA ILE A 125 2.47 15.27 -1.12
C ILE A 125 1.66 16.26 -1.96
N PHE A 126 0.41 16.53 -1.56
CA PHE A 126 -0.53 17.38 -2.29
C PHE A 126 -0.93 16.89 -3.70
N ARG A 127 -0.97 15.57 -3.96
CA ARG A 127 -1.53 15.01 -5.21
C ARG A 127 -2.91 15.61 -5.51
N ASP A 128 -3.06 16.17 -6.71
CA ASP A 128 -4.29 16.81 -7.21
C ASP A 128 -4.88 17.90 -6.29
N SER A 129 -4.06 18.55 -5.46
CA SER A 129 -4.52 19.50 -4.42
C SER A 129 -5.34 20.67 -4.94
N ALA A 130 -5.11 21.10 -6.18
CA ALA A 130 -5.90 22.13 -6.83
C ALA A 130 -7.41 21.83 -6.84
N LEU A 131 -7.80 20.54 -6.80
CA LEU A 131 -9.19 20.11 -6.84
C LEU A 131 -9.86 20.05 -5.45
N TRP A 132 -9.10 19.74 -4.39
CA TRP A 132 -9.67 19.41 -3.09
C TRP A 132 -9.17 20.25 -1.92
N GLN A 133 -8.00 20.89 -2.02
CA GLN A 133 -7.33 21.53 -0.88
C GLN A 133 -8.20 22.61 -0.23
N LYS A 134 -8.76 23.52 -1.02
CA LYS A 134 -9.61 24.60 -0.50
C LYS A 134 -10.84 24.06 0.24
N HIS A 135 -11.44 22.98 -0.27
CA HIS A 135 -12.61 22.34 0.34
C HIS A 135 -12.23 21.68 1.67
N LEU A 136 -11.10 20.95 1.69
CA LEU A 136 -10.60 20.31 2.90
C LEU A 136 -10.19 21.33 3.96
N GLU A 137 -9.50 22.41 3.59
CA GLU A 137 -9.14 23.50 4.50
C GLU A 137 -10.38 24.14 5.13
N THR A 138 -11.40 24.44 4.32
CA THR A 138 -12.67 24.99 4.81
C THR A 138 -13.34 24.05 5.80
N TYR A 139 -13.35 22.74 5.50
CA TYR A 139 -13.90 21.73 6.40
C TYR A 139 -13.13 21.64 7.72
N LEU A 140 -11.79 21.57 7.65
CA LEU A 140 -10.93 21.48 8.83
C LEU A 140 -11.05 22.73 9.72
N ASP A 141 -11.05 23.92 9.13
CA ASP A 141 -11.19 25.18 9.87
C ASP A 141 -12.53 25.22 10.63
N GLY A 142 -13.64 24.86 9.96
CA GLY A 142 -14.95 24.78 10.60
C GLY A 142 -14.99 23.74 11.72
N ARG A 143 -14.36 22.58 11.51
CA ARG A 143 -14.38 21.49 12.50
C ARG A 143 -13.53 21.82 13.72
N VAL A 144 -12.35 22.41 13.53
CA VAL A 144 -11.50 22.88 14.64
C VAL A 144 -12.23 23.92 15.46
N ALA A 145 -12.83 24.94 14.84
CA ALA A 145 -13.56 25.99 15.55
C ALA A 145 -14.73 25.43 16.40
N GLU A 146 -15.52 24.51 15.83
CA GLU A 146 -16.64 23.88 16.52
C GLU A 146 -16.20 23.03 17.72
N LYS A 147 -15.10 22.29 17.58
CA LYS A 147 -14.55 21.48 18.67
C LYS A 147 -13.89 22.34 19.75
N ALA A 148 -13.14 23.37 19.33
CA ALA A 148 -12.51 24.34 20.21
C ALA A 148 -13.52 25.02 21.14
N ALA A 149 -14.63 25.50 20.58
CA ALA A 149 -15.71 26.17 21.31
C ALA A 149 -16.37 25.29 22.38
N ARG A 150 -16.32 23.96 22.22
CA ARG A 150 -16.85 22.99 23.19
C ARG A 150 -15.83 22.49 24.20
N GLY A 151 -14.59 22.99 24.15
CA GLY A 151 -13.50 22.46 24.98
C GLY A 151 -12.98 21.08 24.54
N ASP A 152 -13.45 20.54 23.40
CA ASP A 152 -12.99 19.25 22.88
C ASP A 152 -11.75 19.48 22.01
N ARG A 153 -10.62 18.91 22.43
CA ARG A 153 -9.32 19.03 21.77
C ARG A 153 -8.89 17.75 21.06
N THR A 154 -9.85 16.95 20.58
CA THR A 154 -9.57 15.72 19.84
C THR A 154 -9.87 15.89 18.35
N LEU A 155 -9.05 15.34 17.46
CA LEU A 155 -9.35 15.27 16.04
C LEU A 155 -8.92 13.91 15.47
N LYS A 156 -9.83 13.25 14.75
CA LYS A 156 -9.55 11.98 14.08
C LYS A 156 -9.80 12.13 12.59
N VAL A 157 -8.80 11.83 11.78
CA VAL A 157 -8.87 11.84 10.31
C VAL A 157 -8.50 10.46 9.80
N LYS A 158 -9.24 9.95 8.82
CA LYS A 158 -8.95 8.67 8.16
C LYS A 158 -8.53 8.91 6.73
N SER A 159 -7.35 8.41 6.35
CA SER A 159 -6.89 8.30 4.96
C SER A 159 -7.12 6.86 4.50
N VAL A 160 -7.88 6.69 3.43
CA VAL A 160 -8.25 5.37 2.89
C VAL A 160 -7.72 5.30 1.45
N GLY A 161 -6.77 4.40 1.20
CA GLY A 161 -5.96 4.41 -0.03
C GLY A 161 -4.67 5.24 0.12
N ALA A 162 -4.10 5.25 1.33
CA ALA A 162 -2.98 6.11 1.73
C ALA A 162 -1.67 5.93 0.92
N ALA A 163 -1.56 4.83 0.16
CA ALA A 163 -0.39 4.39 -0.57
C ALA A 163 0.90 4.58 0.27
N TYR A 164 2.02 5.09 -0.28
CA TYR A 164 3.30 5.23 0.45
C TYR A 164 3.29 6.28 1.59
N GLY A 165 2.12 6.72 2.04
CA GLY A 165 1.97 7.63 3.17
C GLY A 165 1.99 9.12 2.83
N ALA A 166 2.19 9.52 1.56
CA ALA A 166 2.20 10.95 1.22
C ALA A 166 0.84 11.63 1.51
N GLU A 167 -0.26 10.91 1.35
CA GLU A 167 -1.60 11.42 1.69
C GLU A 167 -1.78 11.65 3.20
N PRO A 168 -1.54 10.69 4.11
CA PRO A 168 -1.67 10.94 5.54
C PRO A 168 -0.69 12.01 6.06
N TYR A 169 0.51 12.15 5.48
CA TYR A 169 1.40 13.27 5.80
C TYR A 169 0.84 14.62 5.31
N THR A 170 0.22 14.66 4.13
CA THR A 170 -0.46 15.86 3.63
C THR A 170 -1.61 16.27 4.57
N LEU A 171 -2.39 15.29 5.04
CA LEU A 171 -3.44 15.52 6.03
C LEU A 171 -2.87 16.04 7.36
N ALA A 172 -1.72 15.53 7.80
CA ALA A 172 -1.04 16.01 9.01
C ALA A 172 -0.66 17.49 8.88
N ILE A 173 -0.02 17.87 7.77
CA ILE A 173 0.39 19.26 7.49
C ILE A 173 -0.83 20.18 7.47
N LEU A 174 -1.89 19.81 6.75
CA LEU A 174 -3.09 20.63 6.63
C LEU A 174 -3.86 20.74 7.95
N THR A 175 -3.87 19.67 8.75
CA THR A 175 -4.49 19.67 10.09
C THR A 175 -3.73 20.59 11.03
N GLU A 176 -2.40 20.51 11.07
CA GLU A 176 -1.58 21.41 11.88
C GLU A 176 -1.76 22.87 11.45
N ALA A 177 -1.83 23.13 10.15
CA ALA A 177 -2.09 24.46 9.60
C ALA A 177 -3.47 25.00 10.03
N ALA A 178 -4.51 24.17 10.01
CA ALA A 178 -5.85 24.56 10.47
C ALA A 178 -5.88 24.92 11.96
N LEU A 179 -5.21 24.13 12.81
CA LEU A 179 -5.08 24.42 14.25
C LEU A 179 -4.39 25.76 14.49
N LYS A 180 -3.26 26.00 13.81
CA LYS A 180 -2.54 27.28 13.90
C LYS A 180 -3.38 28.46 13.41
N ARG A 181 -4.12 28.32 12.30
CA ARG A 181 -5.03 29.37 11.79
C ARG A 181 -6.13 29.71 12.78
N ALA A 182 -6.63 28.73 13.52
CA ALA A 182 -7.64 28.92 14.56
C ALA A 182 -7.07 29.52 15.88
N GLY A 183 -5.76 29.75 15.97
CA GLY A 183 -5.09 30.26 17.17
C GLY A 183 -4.90 29.19 18.26
N GLU A 184 -5.06 27.92 17.92
CA GLU A 184 -4.88 26.80 18.84
C GLU A 184 -3.40 26.33 18.84
N ASP A 185 -2.93 25.78 19.97
CA ASP A 185 -1.64 25.09 20.05
C ASP A 185 -1.81 23.64 19.58
N PRO A 186 -1.19 23.21 18.46
CA PRO A 186 -1.31 21.83 18.00
C PRO A 186 -0.89 20.78 19.03
N LYS A 187 0.01 21.10 19.96
CA LYS A 187 0.44 20.17 21.02
C LYS A 187 -0.60 19.97 22.11
N ALA A 188 -1.58 20.86 22.22
CA ALA A 188 -2.70 20.75 23.14
C ALA A 188 -3.84 19.87 22.59
N TRP A 189 -3.74 19.38 21.35
CA TRP A 189 -4.75 18.55 20.70
C TRP A 189 -4.30 17.08 20.59
N ASP A 190 -5.22 16.14 20.89
CA ASP A 190 -5.07 14.71 20.54
C ASP A 190 -5.52 14.51 19.09
N VAL A 191 -4.58 14.67 18.16
CA VAL A 191 -4.78 14.46 16.73
C VAL A 191 -4.34 13.05 16.35
N ARG A 192 -5.22 12.31 15.70
CA ARG A 192 -4.92 10.98 15.14
C ARG A 192 -5.26 10.93 13.66
N ILE A 193 -4.30 10.49 12.87
CA ILE A 193 -4.48 10.25 11.44
C ILE A 193 -4.31 8.76 11.22
N ASP A 194 -5.43 8.08 11.03
CA ASP A 194 -5.47 6.66 10.75
C ASP A 194 -5.29 6.48 9.23
N ALA A 195 -4.17 5.91 8.81
CA ALA A 195 -3.93 5.57 7.42
C ALA A 195 -4.23 4.09 7.18
N ALA A 196 -5.04 3.80 6.16
CA ALA A 196 -5.33 2.45 5.72
C ALA A 196 -5.08 2.35 4.22
N ASP A 197 -4.41 1.28 3.80
CA ASP A 197 -4.24 0.92 2.40
C ASP A 197 -4.44 -0.59 2.23
N MET A 198 -4.84 -1.00 1.03
CA MET A 198 -4.92 -2.42 0.68
C MET A 198 -3.56 -2.99 0.24
N SER A 199 -2.63 -2.13 -0.16
CA SER A 199 -1.28 -2.47 -0.62
C SER A 199 -0.27 -2.40 0.52
N LEU A 200 0.15 -3.57 1.01
CA LEU A 200 1.19 -3.74 2.04
C LEU A 200 2.55 -3.14 1.65
N MET A 201 2.88 -3.13 0.35
CA MET A 201 4.08 -2.46 -0.21
C MET A 201 4.16 -0.97 0.17
N SER A 202 3.01 -0.35 0.42
CA SER A 202 2.91 1.08 0.64
C SER A 202 2.98 1.47 2.13
N LEU A 203 2.85 0.51 3.05
CA LEU A 203 2.87 0.75 4.50
C LEU A 203 4.22 0.46 5.16
N GLN A 204 5.18 -0.14 4.45
CA GLN A 204 6.55 -0.32 4.92
C GLN A 204 7.44 0.82 4.39
N GLY A 205 7.84 1.73 5.29
CA GLY A 205 8.90 2.70 4.97
C GLY A 205 10.25 1.99 4.73
N PRO A 206 11.19 2.62 4.02
CA PRO A 206 12.51 2.04 3.80
C PRO A 206 13.18 1.78 5.16
N GLY A 207 13.48 0.50 5.42
CA GLY A 207 14.33 0.06 6.53
C GLY A 207 15.80 0.21 6.21
#